data_AF-A0A9X3HRM7-F1
#
_entry.id   AF-A0A9X3HRM7-F1
#
_cell.length_a   1.000
_cell.length_b   1.000
_cell.length_c   1.000
_cell.angle_alpha   90.00
_cell.angle_beta   90.00
_cell.angle_gamma   90.00
#
_symmetry.space_group_name_H-M   'P 1'
#
loop_
_entity.id
_entity.type
_entity.pdbx_description
1 polymer ?
#
loop_
_entity_poly.entity_id
_entity_poly.type
_entity_poly.pdbx_seq_one_letter_code
_entity_poly.pdbx_strand_id
1 'polypeptide(L)'
;MNKQTEIEEHDDDVVVIEERDKRTHIYIALAGVLGLALGGLGGSMMTANKWETTYNKLEEKYQTVQQDKKQLVVEVEEKVAKVDHQLELKLQKALEEKDAEYQENLAKVEAQVKELETAKSNLEAQIAEQKNQLAQESAQNSRLNRQADMQATMLERSRELFQRELKIKQELASLEKEREDLLPKLEALKKQCDVYLEGTSWDAKSDSCDKQDEANSRISQIDQMIQVHRMDLKQIESLSEDIGL
;
A
#
# COMPACT_ATOMS: atom_id res chain seq x y z
N MET A 1 68.66 26.09 21.29
CA MET A 1 68.10 24.73 21.05
C MET A 1 66.59 24.91 21.05
N ASN A 2 65.79 24.65 20.02
CA ASN A 2 65.97 23.91 18.78
C ASN A 2 65.10 24.58 17.67
N LYS A 3 65.56 24.53 16.42
CA LYS A 3 64.92 25.06 15.18
C LYS A 3 63.65 24.24 14.82
N GLN A 4 62.53 24.86 14.40
CA GLN A 4 62.12 25.16 13.00
C GLN A 4 62.15 23.91 12.08
N THR A 5 61.18 23.56 11.21
CA THR A 5 59.81 24.01 10.83
C THR A 5 59.29 22.96 9.81
N GLU A 6 57.98 22.78 9.76
CA GLU A 6 57.09 22.32 8.66
C GLU A 6 57.67 21.72 7.36
N ILE A 7 57.16 20.52 7.00
CA ILE A 7 56.58 20.23 5.67
C ILE A 7 55.31 19.37 5.89
N GLU A 8 54.20 19.84 5.33
CA GLU A 8 52.83 19.29 5.31
C GLU A 8 52.63 18.16 4.27
N GLU A 9 51.57 17.35 4.52
CA GLU A 9 50.68 16.62 3.58
C GLU A 9 51.29 15.47 2.73
N HIS A 10 50.67 14.30 2.52
CA HIS A 10 49.31 13.79 2.74
C HIS A 10 49.33 12.25 2.74
N ASP A 11 48.22 11.68 3.21
CA ASP A 11 47.82 10.27 3.29
C ASP A 11 48.17 9.36 2.08
N ASP A 12 48.52 8.10 2.34
CA ASP A 12 47.57 7.01 2.11
C ASP A 12 48.14 5.63 2.52
N ASP A 13 47.31 4.96 3.30
CA ASP A 13 47.45 3.61 3.82
C ASP A 13 47.25 2.60 2.69
N VAL A 14 48.25 1.76 2.39
CA VAL A 14 48.01 0.52 1.63
C VAL A 14 48.72 -0.63 2.35
N VAL A 15 47.94 -1.29 3.19
CA VAL A 15 48.22 -2.65 3.65
C VAL A 15 48.15 -3.57 2.43
N VAL A 16 49.28 -3.75 1.75
CA VAL A 16 49.48 -4.91 0.89
C VAL A 16 49.79 -6.08 1.80
N ILE A 17 48.83 -7.01 1.90
CA ILE A 17 49.10 -8.36 2.36
C ILE A 17 50.06 -8.96 1.32
N GLU A 18 51.37 -8.87 1.56
CA GLU A 18 52.33 -9.69 0.83
C GLU A 18 52.08 -11.14 1.25
N GLU A 19 51.47 -11.90 0.33
CA GLU A 19 51.53 -13.35 0.35
C GLU A 19 52.99 -13.77 0.48
N ARG A 20 53.28 -14.37 1.64
CA ARG A 20 54.57 -14.93 2.02
C ARG A 20 54.97 -15.99 1.00
N ASP A 21 55.75 -15.59 0.01
CA ASP A 21 56.19 -16.43 -1.10
C ASP A 21 57.03 -17.61 -0.57
N LYS A 22 56.52 -18.83 -0.77
CA LYS A 22 57.21 -20.09 -0.42
C LYS A 22 58.44 -20.36 -1.30
N ARG A 23 58.72 -19.52 -2.32
CA ARG A 23 59.89 -19.65 -3.19
C ARG A 23 61.20 -19.18 -2.56
N THR A 24 61.17 -18.38 -1.49
CA THR A 24 62.40 -17.91 -0.81
C THR A 24 63.24 -19.05 -0.23
N HIS A 25 62.61 -20.15 0.20
CA HIS A 25 63.33 -21.32 0.72
C HIS A 25 64.12 -22.05 -0.36
N ILE A 26 63.64 -22.00 -1.62
CA ILE A 26 64.29 -22.65 -2.76
C ILE A 26 65.54 -21.85 -3.17
N TYR A 27 65.47 -20.52 -3.16
CA TYR A 27 66.62 -19.66 -3.44
C TYR A 27 67.70 -19.72 -2.36
N ILE A 28 67.32 -19.85 -1.08
CA ILE A 28 68.28 -20.03 0.04
C ILE A 28 68.98 -21.40 -0.07
N ALA A 29 68.26 -22.45 -0.43
CA ALA A 29 68.86 -23.77 -0.65
C ALA A 29 69.83 -23.77 -1.85
N LEU A 30 69.49 -23.07 -2.94
CA LEU A 30 70.37 -22.93 -4.11
C LEU A 30 71.63 -22.10 -3.79
N ALA A 31 71.49 -21.03 -3.00
CA ALA A 31 72.61 -20.18 -2.58
C ALA A 31 73.56 -20.90 -1.59
N GLY A 32 73.03 -21.76 -0.71
CA GLY A 32 73.83 -22.57 0.21
C GLY A 32 74.74 -23.58 -0.51
N VAL A 33 74.28 -24.12 -1.64
CA VAL A 33 75.07 -25.06 -2.47
C VAL A 33 76.13 -24.33 -3.29
N LEU A 34 75.85 -23.11 -3.77
CA LEU A 34 76.80 -22.30 -4.55
C LEU A 34 77.85 -21.58 -3.68
N GLY A 35 77.49 -21.18 -2.44
CA GLY A 35 78.42 -20.52 -1.52
C GLY A 35 79.50 -21.44 -0.93
N LEU A 36 79.21 -22.74 -0.80
CA LEU A 36 80.17 -23.74 -0.31
C LEU A 36 81.22 -24.16 -1.35
N ALA A 37 80.98 -23.91 -2.64
CA ALA A 37 81.91 -24.28 -3.70
C ALA A 37 83.02 -23.24 -3.97
N LEU A 38 82.85 -21.99 -3.51
CA LEU A 38 83.78 -20.88 -3.80
C LEU A 38 84.51 -20.33 -2.56
N GLY A 39 84.19 -20.81 -1.35
CA GLY A 39 84.63 -20.20 -0.09
C GLY A 39 85.83 -20.81 0.63
N GLY A 40 86.54 -21.79 0.05
CA GLY A 40 87.66 -22.41 0.75
C GLY A 40 88.72 -22.87 -0.21
N LEU A 41 89.88 -22.20 -0.20
CA LEU A 41 91.22 -22.80 -0.20
C LEU A 41 92.27 -21.67 -0.15
N GLY A 42 92.40 -21.06 1.03
CA GLY A 42 93.65 -20.44 1.45
C GLY A 42 94.57 -21.51 2.05
N GLY A 43 95.61 -21.90 1.29
CA GLY A 43 96.89 -22.40 1.80
C GLY A 43 96.97 -23.78 2.46
N SER A 44 97.55 -24.76 1.76
CA SER A 44 98.81 -25.36 2.22
C SER A 44 99.46 -26.23 1.14
N MET A 45 100.66 -25.79 0.81
CA MET A 45 101.74 -26.39 0.05
C MET A 45 102.01 -27.84 0.48
N MET A 46 101.58 -28.83 -0.31
CA MET A 46 102.32 -30.06 -0.64
C MET A 46 101.47 -31.02 -1.50
N THR A 47 102.14 -31.79 -2.35
CA THR A 47 101.68 -32.95 -3.16
C THR A 47 101.47 -32.72 -4.67
N ALA A 48 102.59 -32.56 -5.38
CA ALA A 48 102.70 -32.57 -6.84
C ALA A 48 102.54 -33.96 -7.51
N ASN A 49 101.76 -34.90 -6.95
CA ASN A 49 101.63 -36.25 -7.52
C ASN A 49 100.19 -36.83 -7.56
N LYS A 50 99.16 -35.97 -7.48
CA LYS A 50 97.74 -36.40 -7.53
C LYS A 50 96.90 -35.79 -8.66
N TRP A 51 97.45 -34.86 -9.44
CA TRP A 51 96.70 -34.08 -10.43
C TRP A 51 96.20 -34.88 -11.65
N GLU A 52 96.94 -35.90 -12.08
CA GLU A 52 96.63 -36.65 -13.31
C GLU A 52 95.42 -37.59 -13.14
N THR A 53 95.29 -38.23 -11.98
CA THR A 53 94.15 -39.11 -11.67
C THR A 53 92.86 -38.37 -11.35
N THR A 54 92.94 -37.13 -10.87
CA THR A 54 91.75 -36.28 -10.67
C THR A 54 91.28 -35.64 -11.98
N TYR A 55 92.18 -35.36 -12.92
CA TYR A 55 91.80 -34.83 -14.24
C TYR A 55 90.99 -35.85 -15.06
N ASN A 56 91.46 -37.09 -15.15
CA ASN A 56 90.74 -38.14 -15.90
C ASN A 56 89.35 -38.46 -15.31
N LYS A 57 89.22 -38.42 -13.97
CA LYS A 57 87.91 -38.59 -13.29
C LYS A 57 87.00 -37.37 -13.43
N LEU A 58 87.54 -36.19 -13.69
CA LEU A 58 86.77 -34.96 -13.88
C LEU A 58 86.24 -34.88 -15.32
N GLU A 59 87.04 -35.28 -16.30
CA GLU A 59 86.65 -35.39 -17.72
C GLU A 59 85.51 -36.39 -17.94
N GLU A 60 85.60 -37.57 -17.31
CA GLU A 60 84.57 -38.61 -17.37
C GLU A 60 83.25 -38.15 -16.74
N LYS A 61 83.33 -37.44 -15.61
CA LYS A 61 82.17 -36.81 -14.94
C LYS A 61 81.58 -35.65 -15.73
N TYR A 62 82.40 -34.88 -16.43
CA TYR A 62 81.94 -33.77 -17.25
C TYR A 62 81.16 -34.26 -18.48
N GLN A 63 81.63 -35.34 -19.10
CA GLN A 63 80.90 -35.97 -20.22
C GLN A 63 79.59 -36.62 -19.77
N THR A 64 79.56 -37.32 -18.63
CA THR A 64 78.31 -37.89 -18.08
C THR A 64 77.31 -36.79 -17.71
N VAL A 65 77.75 -35.71 -17.07
CA VAL A 65 76.87 -34.57 -16.74
C VAL A 65 76.34 -33.87 -17.99
N GLN A 66 77.11 -33.79 -19.08
CA GLN A 66 76.61 -33.24 -20.35
C GLN A 66 75.55 -34.14 -21.00
N GLN A 67 75.73 -35.45 -20.91
CA GLN A 67 74.82 -36.45 -21.46
C GLN A 67 73.52 -36.52 -20.66
N ASP A 68 73.62 -36.49 -19.33
CA ASP A 68 72.50 -36.42 -18.39
C ASP A 68 71.70 -35.12 -18.59
N LYS A 69 72.37 -33.98 -18.83
CA LYS A 69 71.69 -32.71 -19.08
C LYS A 69 70.89 -32.74 -20.40
N LYS A 70 71.39 -33.41 -21.44
CA LYS A 70 70.66 -33.59 -22.70
C LYS A 70 69.46 -34.52 -22.54
N GLN A 71 69.61 -35.63 -21.81
CA GLN A 71 68.49 -36.52 -21.50
C GLN A 71 67.44 -35.85 -20.62
N LEU A 72 67.86 -35.08 -19.62
CA LEU A 72 66.95 -34.37 -18.71
C LEU A 72 66.17 -33.26 -19.43
N VAL A 73 66.77 -32.55 -20.40
CA VAL A 73 66.05 -31.55 -21.20
C VAL A 73 64.96 -32.20 -22.05
N VAL A 74 65.25 -33.34 -22.69
CA VAL A 74 64.25 -34.06 -23.49
C VAL A 74 63.14 -34.64 -22.60
N GLU A 75 63.49 -35.19 -21.43
CA GLU A 75 62.51 -35.73 -20.49
C GLU A 75 61.66 -34.62 -19.84
N VAL A 76 62.23 -33.44 -19.60
CA VAL A 76 61.50 -32.27 -19.09
C VAL A 76 60.60 -31.68 -20.16
N GLU A 77 61.04 -31.54 -21.41
CA GLU A 77 60.18 -31.09 -22.52
C GLU A 77 59.00 -32.04 -22.75
N GLU A 78 59.23 -33.37 -22.69
CA GLU A 78 58.16 -34.35 -22.84
C GLU A 78 57.19 -34.34 -21.64
N LYS A 79 57.70 -34.12 -20.42
CA LYS A 79 56.86 -33.97 -19.21
C LYS A 79 56.10 -32.65 -19.20
N VAL A 80 56.69 -31.54 -19.64
CA VAL A 80 56.01 -30.25 -19.76
C VAL A 80 54.90 -30.32 -20.80
N ALA A 81 55.15 -30.90 -21.98
CA ALA A 81 54.12 -31.09 -23.00
C ALA A 81 52.97 -32.00 -22.53
N LYS A 82 53.27 -33.07 -21.76
CA LYS A 82 52.23 -33.92 -21.16
C LYS A 82 51.46 -33.21 -20.05
N VAL A 83 52.13 -32.40 -19.23
CA VAL A 83 51.50 -31.62 -18.16
C VAL A 83 50.61 -30.53 -18.76
N ASP A 84 51.07 -29.79 -19.76
CA ASP A 84 50.29 -28.77 -20.46
C ASP A 84 49.03 -29.37 -21.09
N HIS A 85 49.15 -30.52 -21.77
CA HIS A 85 47.99 -31.20 -22.34
C HIS A 85 47.00 -31.69 -21.27
N GLN A 86 47.49 -32.21 -20.13
CA GLN A 86 46.62 -32.60 -19.02
C GLN A 86 45.97 -31.41 -18.32
N LEU A 87 46.65 -30.26 -18.29
CA LEU A 87 46.17 -29.04 -17.66
C LEU A 87 45.14 -28.35 -18.54
N GLU A 88 45.34 -28.30 -19.86
CA GLU A 88 44.34 -27.88 -20.85
C GLU A 88 43.08 -28.75 -20.78
N LEU A 89 43.21 -30.08 -20.73
CA LEU A 89 42.06 -30.99 -20.59
C LEU A 89 41.30 -30.78 -19.28
N LYS A 90 42.00 -30.55 -18.17
CA LYS A 90 41.37 -30.26 -16.87
C LYS A 90 40.71 -28.89 -16.85
N LEU A 91 41.33 -27.89 -17.46
CA LEU A 91 40.79 -26.54 -17.59
C LEU A 91 39.53 -26.55 -18.45
N GLN A 92 39.57 -27.23 -19.59
CA GLN A 92 38.44 -27.37 -20.50
C GLN A 92 37.28 -28.10 -19.84
N LYS A 93 37.55 -29.20 -19.13
CA LYS A 93 36.52 -29.91 -18.36
C LYS A 93 35.93 -29.06 -17.23
N ALA A 94 36.75 -28.29 -16.52
CA ALA A 94 36.28 -27.38 -15.47
C ALA A 94 35.46 -26.21 -16.03
N LEU A 95 35.82 -25.71 -17.22
CA LEU A 95 35.04 -24.70 -17.94
C LEU A 95 33.71 -25.26 -18.41
N GLU A 96 33.68 -26.46 -18.99
CA GLU A 96 32.45 -27.15 -19.41
C GLU A 96 31.51 -27.42 -18.23
N GLU A 97 32.05 -27.84 -17.08
CA GLU A 97 31.29 -28.05 -15.85
C GLU A 97 30.70 -26.74 -15.31
N LYS A 98 31.49 -25.66 -15.36
CA LYS A 98 31.03 -24.32 -14.96
C LYS A 98 30.00 -23.74 -15.93
N ASP A 99 30.18 -23.91 -17.23
CA ASP A 99 29.22 -23.49 -18.25
C ASP A 99 27.89 -24.24 -18.10
N ALA A 100 27.94 -25.55 -17.81
CA ALA A 100 26.75 -26.33 -17.52
C ALA A 100 26.03 -25.84 -16.25
N GLU A 101 26.78 -25.57 -15.17
CA GLU A 101 26.23 -25.00 -13.91
C GLU A 101 25.60 -23.62 -14.15
N TYR A 102 26.23 -22.77 -14.95
CA TYR A 102 25.68 -21.46 -15.31
C TYR A 102 24.41 -21.58 -16.16
N GLN A 103 24.37 -22.49 -17.13
CA GLN A 103 23.16 -22.71 -17.93
C GLN A 103 22.00 -23.25 -17.10
N GLU A 104 22.26 -24.17 -16.15
CA GLU A 104 21.24 -24.67 -15.24
C GLU A 104 20.71 -23.55 -14.33
N ASN A 105 21.60 -22.73 -13.76
CA ASN A 105 21.22 -21.59 -12.93
C ASN A 105 20.44 -20.53 -13.73
N LEU A 106 20.84 -20.24 -14.98
CA LEU A 106 20.11 -19.34 -15.86
C LEU A 106 18.71 -19.87 -16.17
N ALA A 107 18.58 -21.16 -16.51
CA ALA A 107 17.28 -21.78 -16.76
C ALA A 107 16.36 -21.72 -15.52
N LYS A 108 16.91 -21.91 -14.31
CA LYS A 108 16.17 -21.80 -13.06
C LYS A 108 15.71 -20.37 -12.79
N VAL A 109 16.57 -19.39 -13.00
CA VAL A 109 16.23 -17.97 -12.84
C VAL A 109 15.18 -17.55 -13.88
N GLU A 110 15.31 -17.96 -15.14
CA GLU A 110 14.30 -17.70 -16.18
C GLU A 110 12.94 -18.32 -15.83
N ALA A 111 12.92 -19.53 -15.28
CA ALA A 111 11.69 -20.17 -14.82
C ALA A 111 11.04 -19.38 -13.69
N GLN A 112 11.81 -18.92 -12.70
CA GLN A 112 11.32 -18.09 -11.60
C GLN A 112 10.82 -16.73 -12.07
N VAL A 113 11.48 -16.10 -13.04
CA VAL A 113 11.04 -14.84 -13.65
C VAL A 113 9.70 -15.03 -14.34
N LYS A 114 9.53 -16.10 -15.13
CA LYS A 114 8.24 -16.41 -15.79
C LYS A 114 7.14 -16.69 -14.77
N GLU A 115 7.43 -17.43 -13.71
CA GLU A 115 6.47 -17.67 -12.63
C GLU A 115 6.07 -16.36 -11.94
N LEU A 116 7.04 -15.48 -11.65
CA LEU A 116 6.78 -14.17 -11.06
C LEU A 116 6.00 -13.25 -11.99
N GLU A 117 6.29 -13.25 -13.30
CA GLU A 117 5.56 -12.47 -14.29
C GLU A 117 4.10 -12.94 -14.41
N THR A 118 3.87 -14.25 -14.45
CA THR A 118 2.52 -14.82 -14.48
C THR A 118 1.76 -14.54 -13.19
N ALA A 119 2.40 -14.69 -12.03
CA ALA A 119 1.82 -14.35 -10.74
C ALA A 119 1.47 -12.86 -10.65
N LYS A 120 2.36 -11.97 -11.10
CA LYS A 120 2.12 -10.53 -11.16
C LYS A 120 0.92 -10.21 -12.05
N SER A 121 0.86 -10.77 -13.27
CA SER A 121 -0.25 -10.53 -14.19
C SER A 121 -1.59 -11.00 -13.61
N ASN A 122 -1.61 -12.17 -12.94
CA ASN A 122 -2.80 -12.66 -12.26
C ASN A 122 -3.21 -11.76 -11.09
N LEU A 123 -2.26 -11.30 -10.28
CA LEU A 123 -2.52 -10.35 -9.19
C LEU A 123 -3.04 -9.01 -9.71
N GLU A 124 -2.47 -8.48 -10.79
CA GLU A 124 -2.97 -7.25 -11.44
C GLU A 124 -4.41 -7.42 -11.93
N ALA A 125 -4.73 -8.57 -12.54
CA ALA A 125 -6.10 -8.89 -12.95
C ALA A 125 -7.06 -9.00 -11.75
N GLN A 126 -6.66 -9.65 -10.66
CA GLN A 126 -7.46 -9.76 -9.44
C GLN A 126 -7.69 -8.39 -8.78
N ILE A 127 -6.66 -7.54 -8.73
CA ILE A 127 -6.79 -6.17 -8.20
C ILE A 127 -7.75 -5.36 -9.05
N ALA A 128 -7.67 -5.46 -10.38
CA ALA A 128 -8.59 -4.77 -11.28
C ALA A 128 -10.04 -5.23 -11.07
N GLU A 129 -10.26 -6.54 -10.95
CA GLU A 129 -11.58 -7.11 -10.67
C GLU A 129 -12.13 -6.66 -9.31
N GLN A 130 -11.33 -6.76 -8.25
CA GLN A 130 -11.73 -6.29 -6.91
C GLN A 130 -12.04 -4.79 -6.89
N LYS A 131 -11.28 -3.98 -7.63
CA LYS A 131 -11.54 -2.54 -7.74
C LYS A 131 -12.88 -2.26 -8.44
N ASN A 132 -13.21 -3.02 -9.48
CA ASN A 132 -14.51 -2.91 -10.15
C ASN A 132 -15.66 -3.33 -9.24
N GLN A 133 -15.49 -4.43 -8.51
CA GLN A 133 -16.48 -4.89 -7.52
C GLN A 133 -16.70 -3.85 -6.42
N LEU A 134 -15.62 -3.31 -5.84
CA LEU A 134 -15.71 -2.24 -4.83
C LEU A 134 -16.41 -0.98 -5.37
N ALA A 135 -16.14 -0.59 -6.61
CA ALA A 135 -16.81 0.55 -7.23
C ALA A 135 -18.31 0.29 -7.42
N GLN A 136 -18.68 -0.93 -7.85
CA GLN A 136 -20.07 -1.33 -8.03
C GLN A 136 -20.82 -1.41 -6.69
N GLU A 137 -20.22 -2.04 -5.67
CA GLU A 137 -20.78 -2.13 -4.32
C GLU A 137 -20.93 -0.75 -3.68
N SER A 138 -19.94 0.14 -3.84
CA SER A 138 -20.01 1.53 -3.37
C SER A 138 -21.15 2.30 -4.06
N ALA A 139 -21.29 2.13 -5.38
CA ALA A 139 -22.40 2.71 -6.14
C ALA A 139 -23.76 2.16 -5.68
N GLN A 140 -23.85 0.87 -5.39
CA GLN A 140 -25.07 0.25 -4.88
C GLN A 140 -25.39 0.73 -3.45
N ASN A 141 -24.39 0.78 -2.57
CA ASN A 141 -24.55 1.23 -1.19
C ASN A 141 -24.98 2.71 -1.13
N SER A 142 -24.36 3.58 -1.94
CA SER A 142 -24.79 4.98 -2.03
C SER A 142 -26.23 5.13 -2.54
N ARG A 143 -26.69 4.29 -3.48
CA ARG A 143 -28.10 4.25 -3.90
C ARG A 143 -29.02 3.77 -2.79
N LEU A 144 -28.65 2.69 -2.09
CA LEU A 144 -29.43 2.16 -0.97
C LEU A 144 -29.53 3.17 0.18
N ASN A 145 -28.44 3.85 0.53
CA ASN A 145 -28.45 4.90 1.54
C ASN A 145 -29.35 6.07 1.15
N ARG A 146 -29.31 6.52 -0.12
CA ARG A 146 -30.25 7.54 -0.60
C ARG A 146 -31.70 7.08 -0.54
N GLN A 147 -31.98 5.82 -0.87
CA GLN A 147 -33.32 5.25 -0.77
C GLN A 147 -33.79 5.19 0.70
N ALA A 148 -32.94 4.77 1.61
CA ALA A 148 -33.24 4.73 3.04
C ALA A 148 -33.50 6.14 3.60
N ASP A 149 -32.69 7.13 3.22
CA ASP A 149 -32.84 8.53 3.64
C ASP A 149 -34.14 9.15 3.10
N MET A 150 -34.48 8.87 1.83
CA MET A 150 -35.77 9.28 1.25
C MET A 150 -36.94 8.63 1.98
N GLN A 151 -36.85 7.33 2.30
CA GLN A 151 -37.91 6.64 3.07
C GLN A 151 -38.05 7.20 4.48
N ALA A 152 -36.94 7.49 5.17
CA ALA A 152 -36.96 8.11 6.49
C ALA A 152 -37.60 9.50 6.44
N THR A 153 -37.20 10.34 5.48
CA THR A 153 -37.78 11.68 5.27
C THR A 153 -39.28 11.60 4.95
N MET A 154 -39.70 10.65 4.12
CA MET A 154 -41.12 10.43 3.80
C MET A 154 -41.92 10.02 5.03
N LEU A 155 -41.40 9.13 5.87
CA LEU A 155 -42.04 8.70 7.13
C LEU A 155 -42.12 9.84 8.16
N GLU A 156 -41.10 10.68 8.25
CA GLU A 156 -41.12 11.84 9.15
C GLU A 156 -42.15 12.87 8.69
N ARG A 157 -42.16 13.20 7.39
CA ARG A 157 -43.15 14.11 6.80
C ARG A 157 -44.57 13.57 6.91
N SER A 158 -44.78 12.27 6.67
CA SER A 158 -46.10 11.67 6.83
C SER A 158 -46.59 11.76 8.26
N ARG A 159 -45.72 11.48 9.24
CA ARG A 159 -46.04 11.61 10.66
C ARG A 159 -46.41 13.06 11.02
N GLU A 160 -45.68 14.05 10.51
CA GLU A 160 -46.01 15.46 10.71
C GLU A 160 -47.38 15.81 10.11
N LEU A 161 -47.64 15.37 8.88
CA LEU A 161 -48.94 15.58 8.21
C LEU A 161 -50.08 14.95 8.99
N PHE A 162 -49.96 13.69 9.43
CA PHE A 162 -51.00 13.02 10.24
C PHE A 162 -51.23 13.71 11.60
N GLN A 163 -50.16 14.22 12.24
CA GLN A 163 -50.30 14.98 13.49
C GLN A 163 -51.04 16.30 13.26
N ARG A 164 -50.75 16.99 12.15
CA ARG A 164 -51.44 18.22 11.77
C ARG A 164 -52.90 17.95 11.42
N GLU A 165 -53.18 16.90 10.65
CA GLU A 165 -54.53 16.45 10.31
C GLU A 165 -55.36 16.18 11.56
N LEU A 166 -54.79 15.45 12.54
CA LEU A 166 -55.47 15.15 13.80
C LEU A 166 -55.81 16.42 14.59
N LYS A 167 -54.87 17.37 14.68
CA LYS A 167 -55.10 18.65 15.36
C LYS A 167 -56.21 19.44 14.68
N ILE A 168 -56.18 19.55 13.35
CA ILE A 168 -57.21 20.25 12.59
C ILE A 168 -58.57 19.58 12.78
N LYS A 169 -58.64 18.24 12.77
CA LYS A 169 -59.88 17.49 13.04
C LYS A 169 -60.42 17.76 14.45
N GLN A 170 -59.56 17.87 15.46
CA GLN A 170 -59.95 18.22 16.82
C GLN A 170 -60.48 19.67 16.92
N GLU A 171 -59.78 20.61 16.29
CA GLU A 171 -60.21 22.01 16.21
C GLU A 171 -61.56 22.15 15.48
N LEU A 172 -61.73 21.45 14.35
CA LEU A 172 -63.00 21.38 13.62
C LEU A 172 -64.14 20.86 14.51
N ALA A 173 -63.93 19.76 15.22
CA ALA A 173 -64.93 19.21 16.13
C ALA A 173 -65.29 20.18 17.26
N SER A 174 -64.31 20.94 17.78
CA SER A 174 -64.56 21.97 18.80
C SER A 174 -65.36 23.16 18.26
N LEU A 175 -65.05 23.61 17.04
CA LEU A 175 -65.77 24.70 16.36
C LEU A 175 -67.20 24.29 15.97
N GLU A 176 -67.38 23.06 15.48
CA GLU A 176 -68.71 22.51 15.19
C GLU A 176 -69.56 22.40 16.47
N LYS A 177 -68.96 22.00 17.59
CA LYS A 177 -69.63 22.00 18.89
C LYS A 177 -69.99 23.41 19.38
N GLU A 178 -69.06 24.37 19.27
CA GLU A 178 -69.34 25.77 19.64
C GLU A 178 -70.48 26.35 18.79
N ARG A 179 -70.49 26.02 17.49
CA ARG A 179 -71.58 26.38 16.58
C ARG A 179 -72.91 25.77 17.01
N GLU A 180 -72.95 24.47 17.29
CA GLU A 180 -74.15 23.77 17.76
C GLU A 180 -74.68 24.35 19.08
N ASP A 181 -73.80 24.75 20.00
CA ASP A 181 -74.17 25.38 21.27
C ASP A 181 -74.66 26.84 21.11
N LEU A 182 -74.17 27.56 20.09
CA LEU A 182 -74.55 28.95 19.81
C LEU A 182 -75.85 29.07 19.01
N LEU A 183 -76.16 28.14 18.11
CA LEU A 183 -77.41 28.14 17.32
C LEU A 183 -78.69 28.30 18.16
N PRO A 184 -78.93 27.51 19.24
CA PRO A 184 -80.14 27.67 20.04
C PRO A 184 -80.13 28.98 20.86
N LYS A 185 -78.95 29.46 21.27
CA LYS A 185 -78.82 30.75 21.97
C LYS A 185 -79.15 31.91 21.03
N LEU A 186 -78.73 31.82 19.76
CA LEU A 186 -79.06 32.80 18.74
C LEU A 186 -80.57 32.84 18.48
N GLU A 187 -81.23 31.68 18.40
CA GLU A 187 -82.69 31.62 18.22
C GLU A 187 -83.44 32.26 19.41
N ALA A 188 -82.96 32.03 20.64
CA ALA A 188 -83.52 32.66 21.84
C ALA A 188 -83.29 34.18 21.86
N LEU A 189 -82.08 34.65 21.51
CA LEU A 189 -81.74 36.07 21.43
C LEU A 189 -82.53 36.79 20.33
N LYS A 190 -82.75 36.14 19.19
CA LYS A 190 -83.58 36.67 18.10
C LYS A 190 -85.02 36.90 18.56
N LYS A 191 -85.63 35.93 19.26
CA LYS A 191 -86.97 36.09 19.85
C LYS A 191 -87.02 37.26 20.85
N GLN A 192 -85.97 37.46 21.65
CA GLN A 192 -85.90 38.57 22.60
C GLN A 192 -85.74 39.93 21.92
N CYS A 193 -84.94 40.01 20.86
CA CYS A 193 -84.81 41.24 20.05
C CYS A 193 -86.11 41.54 19.30
N ASP A 194 -86.77 40.54 18.70
CA ASP A 194 -88.07 40.71 18.03
C ASP A 194 -89.13 41.27 19.00
N VAL A 195 -89.23 40.73 20.22
CA VAL A 195 -90.14 41.24 21.28
C VAL A 195 -89.79 42.67 21.72
N TYR A 196 -88.50 43.03 21.76
CA TYR A 196 -88.06 44.40 22.06
C TYR A 196 -88.46 45.37 20.93
N LEU A 197 -88.23 44.99 19.67
CA LEU A 197 -88.55 45.79 18.49
C LEU A 197 -90.06 45.97 18.28
N GLU A 198 -90.86 44.95 18.61
CA GLU A 198 -92.32 45.00 18.55
C GLU A 198 -92.94 45.86 19.67
N GLY A 199 -92.18 46.15 20.74
CA GLY A 199 -92.64 46.96 21.88
C GLY A 199 -93.77 46.30 22.69
N THR A 200 -93.94 44.98 22.56
CA THR A 200 -95.07 44.21 23.11
C THR A 200 -94.89 43.78 24.56
N SER A 201 -93.70 43.98 25.16
CA SER A 201 -93.45 43.65 26.57
C SER A 201 -92.61 44.71 27.29
N TRP A 202 -92.93 44.95 28.56
CA TRP A 202 -92.17 45.84 29.47
C TRP A 202 -90.86 45.23 30.00
N ASP A 203 -90.69 43.90 29.86
CA ASP A 203 -89.51 43.14 30.31
C ASP A 203 -88.44 42.98 29.21
N ALA A 204 -88.66 43.57 28.03
CA ALA A 204 -87.73 43.47 26.92
C ALA A 204 -86.43 44.23 27.21
N LYS A 205 -85.30 43.52 27.25
CA LYS A 205 -83.99 44.14 27.51
C LYS A 205 -83.48 44.86 26.27
N SER A 206 -83.04 46.10 26.44
CA SER A 206 -82.46 46.92 25.36
C SER A 206 -81.17 46.33 24.78
N ASP A 207 -80.47 45.48 25.54
CA ASP A 207 -79.23 44.82 25.11
C ASP A 207 -79.44 43.54 24.28
N SER A 208 -80.70 43.16 24.01
CA SER A 208 -81.03 41.89 23.33
C SER A 208 -80.56 41.88 21.88
N CYS A 209 -80.72 43.00 21.16
CA CYS A 209 -80.31 43.11 19.76
C CYS A 209 -78.79 43.19 19.61
N ASP A 210 -78.10 43.91 20.50
CA ASP A 210 -76.63 43.96 20.52
C ASP A 210 -76.02 42.56 20.75
N LYS A 211 -76.59 41.78 21.68
CA LYS A 211 -76.16 40.39 21.94
C LYS A 211 -76.47 39.46 20.77
N GLN A 212 -77.57 39.67 20.07
CA GLN A 212 -77.88 38.91 18.85
C GLN A 212 -76.82 39.19 17.77
N ASP A 213 -76.46 40.46 17.56
CA ASP A 213 -75.46 40.85 16.56
C ASP A 213 -74.07 40.31 16.91
N GLU A 214 -73.69 40.34 18.20
CA GLU A 214 -72.46 39.72 18.69
C GLU A 214 -72.45 38.20 18.44
N ALA A 215 -73.54 37.50 18.76
CA ALA A 215 -73.68 36.07 18.52
C ALA A 215 -73.65 35.71 17.02
N ASN A 216 -74.29 36.53 16.17
CA ASN A 216 -74.25 36.37 14.71
C ASN A 216 -72.82 36.57 14.17
N SER A 217 -72.12 37.60 14.64
CA SER A 217 -70.72 37.85 14.28
C SER A 217 -69.83 36.66 14.68
N ARG A 218 -70.02 36.12 15.88
CA ARG A 218 -69.28 34.94 16.36
C ARG A 218 -69.55 33.70 15.50
N ILE A 219 -70.82 33.44 15.16
CA ILE A 219 -71.18 32.31 14.27
C ILE A 219 -70.54 32.48 12.89
N SER A 220 -70.55 33.67 12.32
CA SER A 220 -69.91 33.96 11.04
C SER A 220 -68.39 33.69 11.09
N GLN A 221 -67.72 34.10 12.17
CA GLN A 221 -66.30 33.79 12.38
C GLN A 221 -66.04 32.28 12.50
N ILE A 222 -66.89 31.56 13.25
CA ILE A 222 -66.78 30.11 13.39
C ILE A 222 -66.97 29.42 12.03
N ASP A 223 -67.97 29.83 11.25
CA ASP A 223 -68.23 29.27 9.92
C ASP A 223 -67.06 29.51 8.96
N GLN A 224 -66.42 30.69 9.02
CA GLN A 224 -65.20 30.96 8.26
C GLN A 224 -64.03 30.05 8.69
N MET A 225 -63.79 29.89 10.00
CA MET A 225 -62.74 29.00 10.50
C MET A 225 -62.99 27.54 10.12
N ILE A 226 -64.24 27.07 10.21
CA ILE A 226 -64.65 25.73 9.75
C ILE A 226 -64.33 25.55 8.27
N GLN A 227 -64.63 26.54 7.42
CA GLN A 227 -64.31 26.46 5.99
C GLN A 227 -62.81 26.40 5.73
N VAL A 228 -62.01 27.22 6.42
CA VAL A 228 -60.54 27.21 6.31
C VAL A 228 -59.99 25.84 6.70
N HIS A 229 -60.38 25.32 7.87
CA HIS A 229 -59.93 23.99 8.31
C HIS A 229 -60.36 22.86 7.38
N ARG A 230 -61.55 22.95 6.77
CA ARG A 230 -61.99 21.97 5.75
C ARG A 230 -61.15 22.06 4.47
N MET A 231 -60.72 23.26 4.07
CA MET A 231 -59.78 23.42 2.95
C MET A 231 -58.40 22.86 3.30
N ASP A 232 -57.91 23.13 4.50
CA ASP A 232 -56.62 22.60 4.98
C ASP A 232 -56.62 21.07 4.99
N LEU A 233 -57.71 20.43 5.43
CA LEU A 233 -57.85 18.97 5.40
C LEU A 233 -57.80 18.42 3.97
N LYS A 234 -58.47 19.07 3.00
CA LYS A 234 -58.39 18.68 1.59
C LYS A 234 -56.99 18.82 1.02
N GLN A 235 -56.27 19.87 1.42
CA GLN A 235 -54.89 20.08 1.00
C GLN A 235 -53.99 18.98 1.58
N ILE A 236 -54.16 18.61 2.85
CA ILE A 236 -53.43 17.51 3.48
C ILE A 236 -53.74 16.18 2.78
N GLU A 237 -55.00 15.93 2.42
CA GLU A 237 -55.43 14.75 1.66
C GLU A 237 -54.72 14.68 0.30
N SER A 238 -54.70 15.77 -0.46
CA SER A 238 -53.95 15.82 -1.74
C SER A 238 -52.44 15.61 -1.56
N LEU A 239 -51.85 16.16 -0.49
CA LEU A 239 -50.43 15.96 -0.20
C LEU A 239 -50.15 14.51 0.22
N SER A 240 -51.08 13.84 0.89
CA SER A 240 -50.97 12.41 1.22
C SER A 240 -50.98 11.55 -0.04
N GLU A 241 -51.91 11.82 -0.97
CA GLU A 241 -51.99 11.11 -2.26
C GLU A 241 -50.72 11.31 -3.10
N ASP A 242 -50.18 12.53 -3.17
CA ASP A 242 -48.93 12.85 -3.88
C ASP A 242 -47.71 12.10 -3.30
N ILE A 243 -47.71 11.88 -1.99
CA ILE A 243 -46.67 11.13 -1.25
C ILE A 243 -46.88 9.60 -1.41
N GLY A 244 -48.00 9.16 -1.99
CA GLY A 244 -48.32 7.76 -2.23
C GLY A 244 -48.79 7.02 -0.98
N LEU A 245 -49.44 7.73 -0.05
CA LEU A 245 -50.07 7.21 1.16
C LEU A 245 -51.57 7.04 0.99
#